data_AF-A0A1Q7H445-F1
#
_entry.id   AF-A0A1Q7H445-F1
#
_cell.length_a   1.000
_cell.length_b   1.000
_cell.length_c   1.000
_cell.angle_alpha   90.00
_cell.angle_beta   90.00
_cell.angle_gamma   90.00
#
_symmetry.space_group_name_H-M   'P 1'
#
loop_
_entity.id
_entity.type
_entity.pdbx_description
1 polymer ?
#
loop_
_entity_poly.entity_id
_entity_poly.type
_entity_poly.pdbx_seq_one_letter_code
_entity_poly.pdbx_strand_id
1 'polypeptide(L)' 'MKCGLCGSTLHATTTDLPFKVSEQTIVIIKNLPVAQCDGCREYLIADPVFVKVEELLSSVDTSVELEIIQFAA' A
#
# COMPACT_ATOMS: atom_id res chain seq x y z
N MET A 1 1.76 -7.02 -16.54
CA MET A 1 0.39 -7.42 -16.18
C MET A 1 -0.60 -6.41 -16.75
N LYS A 2 -1.88 -6.75 -16.90
CA LYS A 2 -2.92 -5.83 -17.35
C LYS A 2 -3.76 -5.37 -16.15
N CYS A 3 -4.17 -4.10 -16.15
CA CYS A 3 -5.01 -3.54 -15.11
C CYS A 3 -6.42 -4.15 -15.19
N GLY A 4 -6.92 -4.68 -14.08
CA GLY A 4 -8.27 -5.25 -14.00
C GLY A 4 -9.39 -4.22 -14.13
N LEU A 5 -9.10 -2.92 -13.94
CA LEU A 5 -10.08 -1.84 -14.03
C LEU A 5 -10.21 -1.25 -15.44
N CYS A 6 -9.08 -0.98 -16.13
CA CYS A 6 -9.09 -0.28 -17.42
C CYS A 6 -8.36 -1.00 -18.56
N GLY A 7 -7.77 -2.18 -18.32
CA GLY A 7 -7.07 -2.96 -19.34
C GLY A 7 -5.71 -2.40 -19.80
N SER A 8 -5.25 -1.28 -19.25
CA SER A 8 -3.92 -0.71 -19.54
C SER A 8 -2.79 -1.55 -18.92
N THR A 9 -1.54 -1.22 -19.25
CA THR A 9 -0.36 -1.90 -18.70
C THR A 9 -0.09 -1.46 -17.27
N LEU A 10 0.31 -2.41 -16.44
CA LEU A 10 0.85 -2.18 -15.09
C LEU A 10 2.38 -2.24 -15.13
N HIS A 11 3.05 -1.27 -14.51
CA HIS A 11 4.51 -1.24 -14.32
C HIS A 11 4.87 -1.30 -12.83
N ALA A 12 5.98 -1.96 -12.49
CA ALA A 12 6.45 -2.02 -11.11
C ALA A 12 7.04 -0.67 -10.67
N THR A 13 6.72 -0.24 -9.45
CA THR A 13 7.23 0.99 -8.85
C THR A 13 7.22 0.87 -7.31
N THR A 14 7.76 1.86 -6.63
CA THR A 14 7.68 2.02 -5.17
C THR A 14 6.99 3.35 -4.87
N THR A 15 6.06 3.35 -3.92
CA THR A 15 5.32 4.56 -3.55
C THR A 15 4.94 4.54 -2.08
N ASP A 16 4.39 5.64 -1.59
CA ASP A 16 3.86 5.76 -0.23
C ASP A 16 2.34 5.63 -0.30
N LEU A 17 1.74 4.72 0.49
CA LEU A 17 0.28 4.52 0.52
C LEU A 17 -0.30 4.67 1.95
N PRO A 18 -1.45 5.37 2.10
CA PRO A 18 -2.16 5.44 3.36
C PRO A 18 -3.09 4.23 3.57
N PHE A 19 -3.17 3.75 4.80
CA PHE A 19 -4.05 2.69 5.27
C PHE A 19 -4.85 3.23 6.47
N LYS A 20 -6.17 3.28 6.35
CA LYS A 20 -7.04 3.62 7.49
C LYS A 20 -7.24 2.35 8.33
N VAL A 21 -6.68 2.32 9.54
CA VAL A 21 -6.71 1.13 10.43
C VAL A 21 -7.78 1.24 11.52
N SER A 22 -8.23 2.45 11.84
CA SER A 22 -9.35 2.73 12.74
C SER A 22 -10.12 3.96 12.25
N GLU A 23 -11.18 4.37 12.94
CA GLU A 23 -11.86 5.64 12.61
C GLU A 23 -10.97 6.87 12.75
N GLN A 24 -9.97 6.81 13.63
CA GLN A 24 -9.11 7.94 14.00
C GLN A 24 -7.68 7.80 13.49
N THR A 25 -7.24 6.58 13.15
CA THR A 25 -5.84 6.27 12.85
C THR A 25 -5.63 5.97 11.37
N ILE A 26 -4.70 6.70 10.76
CA ILE A 26 -4.17 6.44 9.42
C ILE A 26 -2.68 6.09 9.54
N VAL A 27 -2.27 5.05 8.82
CA VAL A 27 -0.86 4.62 8.73
C VAL A 27 -0.38 4.85 7.31
N ILE A 28 0.70 5.60 7.14
CA ILE A 28 1.38 5.75 5.84
C ILE A 28 2.54 4.77 5.80
N ILE A 29 2.49 3.81 4.89
CA ILE A 29 3.61 2.91 4.62
C ILE A 29 4.42 3.48 3.47
N LYS A 30 5.70 3.80 3.74
CA LYS A 30 6.62 4.40 2.77
C LYS A 30 7.42 3.36 1.97
N ASN A 31 7.78 3.71 0.74
CA ASN A 31 8.51 2.86 -0.21
C ASN A 31 7.88 1.46 -0.39
N LEU A 32 6.56 1.38 -0.38
CA LEU A 32 5.81 0.15 -0.60
C LEU A 32 5.94 -0.29 -2.07
N PRO A 33 6.44 -1.51 -2.35
CA PRO A 33 6.49 -2.04 -3.71
C PRO A 33 5.08 -2.31 -4.24
N VAL A 34 4.75 -1.74 -5.40
CA VAL A 34 3.45 -1.88 -6.06
C VAL A 34 3.62 -2.02 -7.57
N ALA A 35 2.56 -2.40 -8.27
CA ALA A 35 2.44 -2.16 -9.70
C ALA A 35 1.44 -1.03 -9.95
N GLN A 36 1.83 0.03 -10.66
CA GLN A 36 0.98 1.16 -11.00
C GLN A 36 0.49 1.07 -12.45
N CYS A 37 -0.77 1.41 -12.68
CA CYS A 37 -1.38 1.46 -14.00
C CYS A 37 -1.03 2.75 -14.75
N ASP A 38 -0.54 2.62 -15.98
CA ASP A 38 -0.22 3.78 -16.83
C ASP A 38 -1.47 4.58 -17.25
N GLY A 39 -2.63 3.93 -17.30
CA GLY A 39 -3.89 4.53 -17.78
C GLY A 39 -4.68 5.23 -16.69
N CYS A 40 -5.13 4.48 -15.67
CA CYS A 40 -6.01 4.99 -14.61
C CYS A 40 -5.28 5.27 -13.29
N ARG A 41 -3.96 5.06 -13.23
CA ARG A 41 -3.12 5.26 -12.03
C ARG A 41 -3.41 4.37 -10.83
N GLU A 42 -4.25 3.36 -11.02
CA GLU A 42 -4.54 2.33 -10.01
C GLU A 42 -3.27 1.64 -9.52
N TYR A 43 -3.23 1.32 -8.23
CA TYR A 43 -2.16 0.55 -7.61
C TYR A 43 -2.59 -0.88 -7.40
N LEU A 44 -1.68 -1.82 -7.68
CA LEU A 44 -1.83 -3.22 -7.36
C LEU A 44 -0.72 -3.63 -6.41
N ILE A 45 -1.10 -4.08 -5.22
CA ILE A 45 -0.18 -4.69 -4.24
C ILE A 45 -0.22 -6.20 -4.47
N ALA A 46 0.93 -6.82 -4.66
CA ALA A 46 1.00 -8.28 -4.84
C ALA A 46 0.80 -9.00 -3.50
N ASP A 47 0.16 -10.17 -3.51
CA ASP A 47 -0.15 -10.94 -2.29
C ASP A 47 1.05 -11.11 -1.33
N PRO A 48 2.27 -11.46 -1.78
CA PRO A 48 3.41 -11.60 -0.87
C PRO A 48 3.84 -10.28 -0.21
N VAL A 49 3.59 -9.16 -0.86
CA VAL A 49 3.82 -7.82 -0.29
C VAL A 49 2.70 -7.47 0.69
N PHE A 50 1.45 -7.81 0.34
CA PHE A 50 0.30 -7.52 1.18
C PHE A 50 0.33 -8.28 2.51
N VAL A 51 0.78 -9.54 2.52
CA VAL A 51 1.00 -10.30 3.77
C VAL A 51 1.92 -9.53 4.75
N LYS A 52 3.01 -8.95 4.24
CA LYS A 52 3.92 -8.13 5.06
C LYS A 52 3.28 -6.81 5.51
N VAL A 53 2.45 -6.21 4.66
CA VAL A 53 1.66 -5.03 5.04
C VAL A 53 0.71 -5.37 6.20
N GLU A 54 0.01 -6.51 6.14
CA GLU A 54 -0.87 -6.95 7.23
C GLU A 54 -0.09 -7.18 8.54
N GLU A 55 1.09 -7.80 8.47
CA GLU A 55 1.97 -7.96 9.63
C GLU A 55 2.37 -6.60 10.23
N LEU A 56 2.78 -5.63 9.42
CA LEU A 56 3.11 -4.28 9.88
C LEU A 56 1.91 -3.59 10.55
N LEU A 57 0.75 -3.63 9.89
CA LEU A 57 -0.48 -3.00 10.39
C LEU A 57 -0.98 -3.67 11.68
N SER A 58 -0.71 -4.96 11.89
CA SER A 58 -1.08 -5.66 13.13
C SER A 58 -0.33 -5.16 14.38
N SER A 59 0.80 -4.47 14.18
CA SER A 59 1.66 -3.94 15.25
C SER A 59 1.45 -2.46 15.55
N VAL A 60 0.54 -1.78 14.83
CA VAL A 60 0.29 -0.33 14.93
C VAL A 60 -0.42 0.05 16.23
N ASP A 61 0.04 1.14 16.85
CA ASP A 61 -0.65 1.76 17.98
C ASP A 61 -1.86 2.56 17.49
N THR A 62 -3.07 2.09 17.80
CA THR A 62 -4.31 2.75 17.37
C THR A 62 -4.71 3.96 18.22
N SER A 63 -3.89 4.34 19.20
CA SER A 63 -4.11 5.56 19.99
C SER A 63 -3.62 6.83 19.30
N VAL A 64 -2.83 6.71 18.22
CA VAL A 64 -2.33 7.85 17.43
C VAL A 64 -3.24 8.14 16.23
N GLU A 65 -3.27 9.40 15.79
CA GLU A 65 -4.03 9.81 14.61
C GLU A 65 -3.32 9.48 13.29
N LEU A 66 -1.99 9.60 13.28
CA LEU A 66 -1.15 9.39 12.11
C LEU A 66 0.16 8.71 12.48
N GLU A 67 0.45 7.59 11.85
CA GLU A 67 1.73 6.90 11.95
C GLU A 67 2.39 6.77 10.56
N ILE A 68 3.73 6.82 10.52
CA ILE A 68 4.51 6.67 9.28
C ILE A 68 5.51 5.53 9.48
N ILE A 69 5.38 4.48 8.67
CA ILE A 69 6.19 3.26 8.76
C ILE A 69 6.96 3.07 7.46
N GLN A 70 8.23 2.68 7.57
CA GLN A 70 9.05 2.33 6.41
C GLN A 70 8.78 0.87 6.03
N PHE A 71 8.44 0.58 4.78
CA PHE A 71 8.38 -0.81 4.32
C PHE A 71 9.80 -1.39 4.30
N ALA A 72 10.05 -2.38 5.16
CA ALA A 72 11.27 -3.17 5.19
C ALA A 72 10.98 -4.52 4.53
N ALA A 73 11.48 -4.68 3.30
CA ALA A 73 11.30 -5.89 2.50
C ALA A 73 12.09 -7.08 3.05
#